data_AF-A0A0B6YSD5-F1
#
_entry.id   AF-A0A0B6YSD5-F1
#
_cell.length_a   1.000
_cell.length_b   1.000
_cell.length_c   1.000
_cell.angle_alpha   90.00
_cell.angle_beta   90.00
_cell.angle_gamma   90.00
#
_symmetry.space_group_name_H-M   'P 1'
#
loop_
_entity.id
_entity.type
_entity.pdbx_description
1 polymer ?
#
loop_
_entity_poly.entity_id
_entity_poly.type
_entity_poly.pdbx_seq_one_letter_code
_entity_poly.pdbx_strand_id
1 'polypeptide(L)'
;MASDLNSALHEKNKDCNCEKCRYSWNRTFHNHAAELQHMSSEKTVAEVSLAKTNGCFKKGDRVLVQESTQEKKGDRHYPGTVQYVGYADDNLVAPRMHVGVCLYDNVYSSHNGVYQGKRYFFCPRGHGVMVKSSNVKPLSPVLRTWPLNGNNMFPSYEGVKKRRKLREKIIKEAEDKLCQEHEEKRRAQMVRVSRSATQLYSSDMASNTSYEILRYPDKDTPVHSDYLAKGRQNMDKDSFEELQLNKLKIAFGGDEKAERMVQTLRKLRMAFQEGLALEGKE
;
A
#
# COMPACT_ATOMS: atom_id res chain seq x y z
N MET A 1 -37.69 55.15 -10.84
CA MET A 1 -36.74 56.15 -10.30
C MET A 1 -36.77 56.12 -8.77
N ALA A 2 -36.36 55.01 -8.14
CA ALA A 2 -36.36 54.85 -6.69
C ALA A 2 -35.42 53.71 -6.24
N SER A 3 -34.17 53.69 -6.72
CA SER A 3 -33.21 52.61 -6.41
C SER A 3 -31.83 53.08 -5.93
N ASP A 4 -31.55 54.38 -5.86
CA ASP A 4 -30.16 54.85 -5.78
C ASP A 4 -29.75 55.49 -4.43
N LEU A 5 -30.53 55.31 -3.36
CA LEU A 5 -30.26 55.97 -2.06
C LEU A 5 -29.66 55.08 -0.96
N ASN A 6 -29.50 53.76 -1.17
CA ASN A 6 -29.02 52.86 -0.11
C ASN A 6 -27.54 52.44 -0.21
N SER A 7 -26.81 52.84 -1.25
CA SER A 7 -25.40 52.47 -1.42
C SER A 7 -24.39 53.41 -0.74
N ALA A 8 -24.85 54.56 -0.21
CA ALA A 8 -23.96 55.59 0.35
C ALA A 8 -23.62 55.44 1.85
N LEU A 9 -24.27 54.50 2.57
CA LEU A 9 -24.04 54.31 4.01
C LEU A 9 -23.05 53.19 4.35
N HIS A 10 -22.61 52.38 3.38
CA HIS A 10 -21.74 51.22 3.65
C HIS A 10 -20.24 51.46 3.45
N GLU A 11 -19.83 52.66 3.02
CA GLU A 11 -18.42 52.97 2.72
C GLU A 11 -17.64 53.70 3.82
N LYS A 12 -18.29 54.05 4.96
CA LYS A 12 -17.65 54.81 6.05
C LYS A 12 -17.06 53.96 7.19
N ASN A 13 -17.05 52.63 7.08
CA ASN A 13 -16.43 51.74 8.07
C ASN A 13 -15.07 51.20 7.61
N LYS A 14 -14.25 52.03 6.95
CA LYS A 14 -12.83 51.70 6.70
C LYS A 14 -12.01 52.29 7.84
N ASP A 15 -11.66 51.41 8.77
CA ASP A 15 -10.49 51.46 9.66
C ASP A 15 -10.19 52.80 10.36
N CYS A 16 -10.70 52.93 11.59
CA CYS A 16 -10.21 53.92 12.55
C CYS A 16 -8.71 53.71 12.79
N ASN A 17 -7.87 54.59 12.24
CA ASN A 17 -6.40 54.53 12.36
C ASN A 17 -5.84 55.20 13.62
N CYS A 18 -6.67 55.55 14.60
CA CYS A 18 -6.17 56.15 15.84
C CYS A 18 -5.43 55.09 16.69
N GLU A 19 -4.46 55.53 17.49
CA GLU A 19 -3.65 54.64 18.33
C GLU A 19 -4.50 53.77 19.25
N LYS A 20 -5.62 54.29 19.77
CA LYS A 20 -6.54 53.53 20.64
C LYS A 20 -7.25 52.41 19.88
N CYS A 21 -7.72 52.67 18.66
CA CYS A 21 -8.35 51.67 17.79
C CYS A 21 -7.34 50.60 17.35
N ARG A 22 -6.12 51.02 16.99
CA ARG A 22 -5.02 50.11 16.59
C ARG A 22 -4.54 49.23 17.74
N TYR A 23 -4.43 49.78 18.95
CA TYR A 23 -4.06 49.00 20.14
C TYR A 23 -5.16 48.00 20.52
N SER A 24 -6.43 48.40 20.42
CA SER A 24 -7.57 47.50 20.61
C SER A 24 -7.57 46.37 19.56
N TRP A 25 -7.46 46.70 18.27
CA TRP A 25 -7.46 45.71 17.19
C TRP A 25 -6.30 44.72 17.31
N ASN A 26 -5.08 45.20 17.56
CA ASN A 26 -3.93 44.31 17.75
C ASN A 26 -4.11 43.41 18.99
N ARG A 27 -4.69 43.91 20.07
CA ARG A 27 -4.88 43.11 21.29
C ARG A 27 -5.97 42.05 21.11
N THR A 28 -7.05 42.34 20.39
CA THR A 28 -8.15 41.37 20.19
C THR A 28 -7.82 40.37 19.08
N PHE A 29 -7.25 40.81 17.95
CA PHE A 29 -6.97 39.91 16.83
C PHE A 29 -5.71 39.09 17.01
N HIS A 30 -4.58 39.64 17.47
CA HIS A 30 -3.35 38.81 17.56
C HIS A 30 -3.39 37.81 18.71
N ASN A 31 -4.00 38.15 19.85
CA ASN A 31 -4.09 37.22 20.98
C ASN A 31 -5.11 36.10 20.74
N HIS A 32 -6.18 36.36 19.98
CA HIS A 32 -7.19 35.35 19.66
C HIS A 32 -7.08 34.78 18.24
N ALA A 33 -6.12 35.20 17.40
CA ALA A 33 -5.97 34.65 16.05
C ALA A 33 -5.64 33.15 16.07
N ALA A 34 -4.78 32.71 16.98
CA ALA A 34 -4.47 31.29 17.17
C ALA A 34 -5.70 30.51 17.67
N GLU A 35 -6.50 31.11 18.55
CA GLU A 35 -7.72 30.53 19.11
C GLU A 35 -8.85 30.47 18.06
N LEU A 36 -8.99 31.49 17.21
CA LEU A 36 -9.93 31.54 16.09
C LEU A 36 -9.54 30.57 14.96
N GLN A 37 -8.24 30.40 14.70
CA GLN A 37 -7.76 29.36 13.78
C GLN A 37 -8.04 27.96 14.34
N HIS A 38 -7.80 27.72 15.63
CA HIS A 38 -8.16 26.45 16.30
C HIS A 38 -9.67 26.19 16.27
N MET A 39 -10.50 27.20 16.54
CA MET A 39 -11.97 27.08 16.44
C MET A 39 -12.42 26.78 15.01
N SER A 40 -11.74 27.29 13.99
CA SER A 40 -12.10 27.02 12.59
C SER A 40 -11.75 25.59 12.16
N SER A 41 -10.63 25.03 12.65
CA SER A 41 -10.24 23.64 12.39
C SER A 41 -11.02 22.64 13.25
N GLU A 42 -11.27 22.92 14.52
CA GLU A 42 -12.01 22.03 15.42
C GLU A 42 -13.52 22.02 15.14
N LYS A 43 -14.10 23.13 14.66
CA LYS A 43 -15.48 23.13 14.14
C LYS A 43 -15.69 22.23 12.93
N THR A 44 -14.64 21.83 12.21
CA THR A 44 -14.79 20.84 11.13
C THR A 44 -14.91 19.39 11.62
N VAL A 45 -14.66 19.14 12.91
CA VAL A 45 -14.69 17.80 13.53
C VAL A 45 -15.77 17.67 14.61
N ALA A 46 -16.23 18.79 15.20
CA ALA A 46 -17.29 18.77 16.18
C ALA A 46 -18.67 18.55 15.54
N GLU A 47 -19.30 17.41 15.85
CA GLU A 47 -20.71 17.11 15.57
C GLU A 47 -21.62 18.25 16.05
N VAL A 48 -22.09 19.08 15.12
CA VAL A 48 -23.19 20.00 15.37
C VAL A 48 -24.49 19.18 15.35
N SER A 49 -24.83 18.62 16.51
CA SER A 49 -26.07 17.89 16.73
C SER A 49 -27.25 18.88 16.73
N LEU A 50 -27.99 18.98 15.61
CA LEU A 50 -29.22 19.77 15.60
C LEU A 50 -30.35 18.98 16.26
N ALA A 51 -30.77 19.48 17.41
CA ALA A 51 -32.07 19.16 17.93
C ALA A 51 -33.15 19.73 16.99
N LYS A 52 -34.05 18.87 16.52
CA LYS A 52 -35.39 19.16 15.94
C LYS A 52 -35.64 19.15 14.43
N THR A 53 -34.66 18.90 13.55
CA THR A 53 -35.00 18.57 12.15
C THR A 53 -34.15 17.44 11.61
N ASN A 54 -34.80 16.31 11.29
CA ASN A 54 -34.40 15.23 10.38
C ASN A 54 -32.91 15.16 10.00
N GLY A 55 -32.13 14.49 10.85
CA GLY A 55 -30.79 13.99 10.53
C GLY A 55 -29.65 14.94 10.86
N CYS A 56 -28.78 14.53 11.79
CA CYS A 56 -27.44 15.11 11.88
C CYS A 56 -26.62 14.63 10.67
N PHE A 57 -26.14 15.55 9.84
CA PHE A 57 -25.22 15.21 8.75
C PHE A 57 -23.78 15.27 9.26
N LYS A 58 -22.98 14.27 8.91
CA LYS A 58 -21.55 14.23 9.18
C LYS A 58 -20.77 14.37 7.89
N LYS A 59 -19.55 14.88 8.01
CA LYS A 59 -18.60 14.88 6.89
C LYS A 59 -18.37 13.44 6.42
N GLY A 60 -18.51 13.19 5.14
CA GLY A 60 -18.43 11.87 4.52
C GLY A 60 -19.77 11.18 4.29
N ASP A 61 -20.87 11.69 4.85
CA ASP A 61 -22.19 11.10 4.63
C ASP A 61 -22.64 11.26 3.17
N ARG A 62 -23.32 10.23 2.66
CA ARG A 62 -23.92 10.26 1.33
C ARG A 62 -25.29 10.92 1.43
N VAL A 63 -25.53 11.90 0.59
CA VAL A 63 -26.75 12.71 0.64
C VAL A 63 -27.30 12.96 -0.75
N LEU A 64 -28.59 13.26 -0.80
CA LEU A 64 -29.33 13.66 -1.99
C LEU A 64 -29.71 15.14 -1.84
N VAL A 65 -29.22 15.97 -2.75
CA VAL A 65 -29.49 17.41 -2.78
C VAL A 65 -30.71 17.67 -3.66
N GLN A 66 -31.74 18.33 -3.11
CA GLN A 66 -32.92 18.77 -3.84
C GLN A 66 -32.75 20.22 -4.27
N GLU A 67 -32.72 20.47 -5.58
CA GLU A 67 -32.62 21.83 -6.11
C GLU A 67 -34.02 22.43 -6.27
N SER A 68 -34.37 23.39 -5.40
CA SER A 68 -35.65 24.10 -5.46
C SER A 68 -35.52 25.40 -6.25
N THR A 69 -35.07 25.33 -7.50
CA THR A 69 -35.00 26.55 -8.35
C THR A 69 -36.39 26.79 -8.94
N GLN A 70 -37.02 27.92 -8.57
CA GLN A 70 -38.41 28.26 -8.90
C GLN A 70 -38.72 28.28 -10.42
N GLU A 71 -37.70 28.32 -11.27
CA GLU A 71 -37.84 28.51 -12.71
C GLU A 71 -37.90 27.21 -13.54
N LYS A 72 -37.57 26.05 -12.97
CA LYS A 72 -37.56 24.77 -13.71
C LYS A 72 -38.46 23.75 -13.03
N LYS A 73 -39.55 23.41 -13.72
CA LYS A 73 -40.66 22.55 -13.28
C LYS A 73 -40.28 21.06 -13.23
N GLY A 74 -39.23 20.71 -12.49
CA GLY A 74 -38.79 19.33 -12.29
C GLY A 74 -37.91 19.19 -11.04
N ASP A 75 -38.33 18.32 -10.13
CA ASP A 75 -37.57 17.95 -8.92
C ASP A 75 -36.31 17.18 -9.32
N ARG A 76 -35.22 17.91 -9.58
CA ARG A 76 -33.92 17.30 -9.84
C ARG A 76 -33.21 17.04 -8.52
N HIS A 77 -32.77 15.80 -8.37
CA HIS A 77 -32.13 15.29 -7.19
C HIS A 77 -30.71 14.87 -7.55
N TYR A 78 -29.73 15.39 -6.83
CA TYR A 78 -28.31 15.16 -7.13
C TYR A 78 -27.63 14.43 -5.97
N PRO A 79 -27.15 13.20 -6.18
CA PRO A 79 -26.43 12.48 -5.14
C PRO A 79 -25.01 13.03 -4.98
N GLY A 80 -24.52 13.06 -3.74
CA GLY A 80 -23.18 13.51 -3.43
C GLY A 80 -22.73 13.11 -2.03
N THR A 81 -21.55 13.61 -1.65
CA THR A 81 -20.95 13.38 -0.34
C THR A 81 -20.76 14.71 0.38
N VAL A 82 -21.13 14.76 1.66
CA VAL A 82 -20.97 15.93 2.53
C VAL A 82 -19.48 16.17 2.79
N GLN A 83 -19.00 17.38 2.52
CA GLN A 83 -17.61 17.80 2.77
C GLN A 83 -17.51 18.85 3.89
N TYR A 84 -18.56 19.63 4.09
CA TYR A 84 -18.63 20.69 5.09
C TYR A 84 -20.02 20.74 5.72
N VAL A 85 -20.09 20.96 7.03
CA VAL A 85 -21.32 21.23 7.76
C VAL A 85 -21.03 22.39 8.69
N GLY A 86 -21.75 23.49 8.57
CA GLY A 86 -21.53 24.65 9.43
C GLY A 86 -22.28 25.89 8.98
N TYR A 87 -22.01 27.00 9.64
CA TYR A 87 -22.58 28.29 9.26
C TYR A 87 -21.81 28.87 8.06
N ALA A 88 -22.52 29.53 7.16
CA ALA A 88 -21.93 30.35 6.10
C ALA A 88 -21.99 31.82 6.52
N ASP A 89 -21.00 32.60 6.11
CA ASP A 89 -20.83 34.00 6.52
C ASP A 89 -21.85 34.97 5.85
N ASP A 90 -22.82 34.46 5.10
CA ASP A 90 -23.74 35.21 4.24
C ASP A 90 -24.77 36.09 5.00
N ASN A 91 -25.10 35.77 6.25
CA ASN A 91 -26.18 36.45 6.97
C ASN A 91 -25.76 36.84 8.40
N LEU A 92 -25.52 38.14 8.61
CA LEU A 92 -25.22 38.74 9.91
C LEU A 92 -26.39 38.63 10.91
N VAL A 93 -27.63 38.54 10.42
CA VAL A 93 -28.84 38.68 11.25
C VAL A 93 -29.41 37.32 11.71
N ALA A 94 -29.06 36.22 11.05
CA ALA A 94 -29.38 34.86 11.51
C ALA A 94 -28.55 33.84 10.72
N PRO A 95 -27.37 33.42 11.22
CA PRO A 95 -26.54 32.45 10.53
C PRO A 95 -27.30 31.12 10.43
N ARG A 96 -27.69 30.76 9.21
CA ARG A 96 -28.32 29.47 8.92
C ARG A 96 -27.25 28.43 8.68
N MET A 97 -27.54 27.19 9.07
CA MET A 97 -26.65 26.08 8.80
C MET A 97 -26.70 25.70 7.32
N HIS A 98 -25.52 25.60 6.73
CA HIS A 98 -25.29 25.17 5.36
C HIS A 98 -24.49 23.86 5.35
N VAL A 99 -24.76 23.06 4.34
CA VAL A 99 -24.08 21.81 4.06
C VAL A 99 -23.39 21.98 2.71
N GLY A 100 -22.07 21.87 2.73
CA GLY A 100 -21.25 21.79 1.54
C GLY A 100 -21.20 20.36 1.06
N VAL A 101 -21.74 20.10 -0.14
CA VAL A 101 -21.80 18.78 -0.76
C VAL A 101 -20.93 18.79 -2.02
N CYS A 102 -20.16 17.72 -2.20
CA CYS A 102 -19.47 17.44 -3.47
C CYS A 102 -20.29 16.38 -4.22
N LEU A 103 -20.89 16.79 -5.34
CA LEU A 103 -21.77 15.96 -6.16
C LEU A 103 -20.97 14.92 -6.95
N TYR A 104 -21.57 13.77 -7.23
CA TYR A 104 -20.93 12.75 -8.06
C TYR A 104 -20.91 13.16 -9.53
N ASP A 105 -22.02 13.69 -10.02
CA ASP A 105 -22.14 14.15 -11.40
C ASP A 105 -21.80 15.63 -11.54
N ASN A 106 -21.30 16.02 -12.71
CA ASN A 106 -21.04 17.41 -13.03
C ASN A 106 -22.36 18.10 -13.39
N VAL A 107 -22.90 18.87 -12.44
CA VAL A 107 -24.14 19.64 -12.61
C VAL A 107 -23.87 21.05 -13.13
N TYR A 108 -22.63 21.34 -13.54
CA TYR A 108 -22.17 22.69 -13.87
C TYR A 108 -22.44 23.68 -12.74
N SER A 109 -22.32 23.22 -11.49
CA SER A 109 -22.43 24.11 -10.34
C SER A 109 -21.37 25.21 -10.43
N SER A 110 -21.78 26.43 -10.08
CA SER A 110 -20.88 27.58 -10.06
C SER A 110 -19.77 27.46 -9.02
N HIS A 111 -19.90 26.56 -8.04
CA HIS A 111 -19.01 26.51 -6.87
C HIS A 111 -18.03 25.34 -6.95
N ASN A 112 -16.77 25.61 -6.60
CA ASN A 112 -15.68 24.64 -6.44
C ASN A 112 -15.28 24.48 -4.96
N GLY A 113 -16.28 24.60 -4.07
CA GLY A 113 -16.10 24.69 -2.61
C GLY A 113 -15.75 26.08 -2.09
N VAL A 114 -15.70 27.09 -2.97
CA VAL A 114 -15.67 28.51 -2.63
C VAL A 114 -17.09 29.08 -2.69
N TYR A 115 -17.53 29.70 -1.59
CA TYR A 115 -18.84 30.31 -1.44
C TYR A 115 -18.66 31.71 -0.83
N GLN A 116 -19.20 32.75 -1.47
CA GLN A 116 -18.98 34.17 -1.12
C GLN A 116 -17.52 34.56 -0.90
N GLY A 117 -16.60 34.10 -1.77
CA GLY A 117 -15.18 34.43 -1.68
C GLY A 117 -14.39 33.70 -0.59
N LYS A 118 -15.05 32.93 0.28
CA LYS A 118 -14.39 32.08 1.28
C LYS A 118 -14.43 30.61 0.87
N ARG A 119 -13.33 29.90 1.10
CA ARG A 119 -13.24 28.46 0.82
C ARG A 119 -13.67 27.66 2.05
N TYR A 120 -14.68 26.82 1.88
CA TYR A 120 -15.19 25.93 2.94
C TYR A 120 -14.72 24.49 2.75
N PHE A 121 -14.61 24.03 1.50
CA PHE A 121 -14.11 22.70 1.16
C PHE A 121 -13.43 22.70 -0.21
N PHE A 122 -12.82 21.57 -0.57
CA PHE A 122 -12.23 21.34 -1.88
C PHE A 122 -13.10 20.35 -2.67
N CYS A 123 -13.40 20.68 -3.92
CA CYS A 123 -14.16 19.81 -4.82
C CYS A 123 -13.82 20.18 -6.29
N PRO A 124 -13.91 19.25 -7.25
CA PRO A 124 -13.72 19.55 -8.67
C PRO A 124 -14.69 20.64 -9.17
N ARG A 125 -14.29 21.34 -10.23
CA ARG A 125 -15.12 22.40 -10.85
C ARG A 125 -16.44 21.79 -11.37
N GLY A 126 -17.57 22.40 -11.02
CA GLY A 126 -18.90 21.91 -11.43
C GLY A 126 -19.55 20.91 -10.47
N HIS A 127 -18.85 20.48 -9.43
CA HIS A 127 -19.33 19.47 -8.47
C HIS A 127 -19.66 20.02 -7.08
N GLY A 128 -19.13 21.19 -6.70
CA GLY A 128 -19.35 21.73 -5.35
C GLY A 128 -20.67 22.47 -5.26
N VAL A 129 -21.50 22.19 -4.26
CA VAL A 129 -22.73 22.95 -4.00
C VAL A 129 -22.83 23.28 -2.51
N MET A 130 -23.23 24.51 -2.20
CA MET A 130 -23.58 24.94 -0.85
C MET A 130 -25.11 25.03 -0.73
N VAL A 131 -25.71 24.21 0.13
CA VAL A 131 -27.17 24.14 0.30
C VAL A 131 -27.58 24.28 1.76
N LYS A 132 -28.83 24.70 1.98
CA LYS A 132 -29.44 24.67 3.32
C LYS A 132 -29.69 23.22 3.73
N SER A 133 -29.57 22.93 5.02
CA SER A 133 -29.83 21.59 5.56
C SER A 133 -31.22 21.04 5.22
N SER A 134 -32.23 21.91 5.04
CA SER A 134 -33.59 21.55 4.62
C SER A 134 -33.66 20.89 3.24
N ASN A 135 -32.69 21.16 2.38
CA ASN A 135 -32.67 20.71 0.99
C ASN A 135 -31.80 19.46 0.80
N VAL A 136 -31.31 18.88 1.90
CA VAL A 136 -30.46 17.70 1.91
C VAL A 136 -31.24 16.56 2.53
N LYS A 137 -31.30 15.43 1.84
CA LYS A 137 -31.87 14.18 2.37
C LYS A 137 -30.74 13.17 2.54
N PRO A 138 -30.66 12.44 3.67
CA PRO A 138 -29.68 11.38 3.81
C PRO A 138 -29.98 10.30 2.77
N LEU A 139 -28.96 9.94 1.97
CA LEU A 139 -29.03 8.75 1.15
C LEU A 139 -28.84 7.56 2.08
N SER A 140 -29.70 6.55 2.01
CA SER A 140 -29.55 5.36 2.85
C SER A 140 -28.11 4.84 2.74
N PRO A 141 -27.47 4.48 3.88
CA PRO A 141 -26.14 3.91 3.81
C PRO A 141 -26.22 2.69 2.90
N VAL A 142 -25.22 2.51 2.04
CA VAL A 142 -25.09 1.26 1.30
C VAL A 142 -25.14 0.16 2.34
N LEU A 143 -26.15 -0.73 2.23
CA LEU A 143 -26.26 -1.87 3.12
C LEU A 143 -24.89 -2.53 3.10
N ARG A 144 -24.21 -2.52 4.26
CA ARG A 144 -22.93 -3.21 4.37
C ARG A 144 -23.20 -4.61 3.87
N THR A 145 -22.55 -5.00 2.79
CA THR A 145 -22.65 -6.37 2.26
C THR A 145 -22.41 -7.28 3.45
N TRP A 146 -23.36 -8.17 3.71
CA TRP A 146 -23.25 -9.11 4.82
C TRP A 146 -21.86 -9.75 4.75
N PRO A 147 -21.13 -9.83 5.87
CA PRO A 147 -19.81 -10.43 5.83
C PRO A 147 -19.95 -11.81 5.19
N LEU A 148 -19.19 -12.04 4.12
CA LEU A 148 -19.14 -13.32 3.39
C LEU A 148 -18.44 -14.37 4.26
N ASN A 149 -19.04 -14.69 5.40
CA ASN A 149 -18.55 -15.70 6.32
C ASN A 149 -18.81 -17.08 5.71
N GLY A 150 -17.80 -17.95 5.74
CA GLY A 150 -17.91 -19.33 5.25
C GLY A 150 -17.51 -19.55 3.78
N ASN A 151 -17.06 -18.52 3.06
CA ASN A 151 -16.49 -18.74 1.73
C ASN A 151 -15.02 -19.22 1.85
N ASN A 152 -14.76 -20.48 1.50
CA ASN A 152 -13.41 -21.04 1.50
C ASN A 152 -12.47 -20.35 0.48
N MET A 153 -13.01 -19.76 -0.57
CA MET A 153 -12.24 -19.01 -1.58
C MET A 153 -11.78 -17.65 -1.06
N PHE A 154 -12.52 -17.07 -0.11
CA PHE A 154 -12.23 -15.77 0.49
C PHE A 154 -12.29 -15.88 2.02
N PRO A 155 -11.30 -16.55 2.63
CA PRO A 155 -11.24 -16.67 4.08
C PRO A 155 -11.23 -15.28 4.74
N SER A 156 -11.83 -15.19 5.93
CA SER A 156 -11.85 -13.93 6.68
C SER A 156 -10.43 -13.40 6.87
N TYR A 157 -10.27 -12.08 6.79
CA TYR A 157 -8.98 -11.42 6.95
C TYR A 157 -8.24 -11.87 8.22
N GLU A 158 -8.98 -12.00 9.33
CA GLU A 158 -8.45 -12.51 10.59
C GLU A 158 -7.95 -13.96 10.50
N GLY A 159 -8.66 -14.82 9.76
CA GLY A 159 -8.21 -16.20 9.49
C GLY A 159 -6.94 -16.25 8.65
N VAL A 160 -6.80 -15.37 7.65
CA VAL A 160 -5.58 -15.25 6.84
C VAL A 160 -4.41 -14.74 7.69
N LYS A 161 -4.65 -13.71 8.50
CA LYS A 161 -3.66 -13.09 9.39
C LYS A 161 -3.10 -14.09 10.41
N LYS A 162 -3.97 -14.89 11.04
CA LYS A 162 -3.55 -15.97 11.96
C LYS A 162 -2.69 -17.02 11.26
N ARG A 163 -3.08 -17.46 10.06
CA ARG A 163 -2.30 -18.43 9.26
C ARG A 163 -0.94 -17.89 8.85
N ARG A 164 -0.82 -16.61 8.50
CA ARG A 164 0.48 -15.98 8.19
C ARG A 164 1.42 -15.98 9.40
N LYS A 165 0.92 -15.52 10.56
CA LYS A 165 1.70 -15.55 11.81
C LYS A 165 2.16 -16.96 12.20
N LEU A 166 1.30 -17.96 12.02
CA LEU A 166 1.66 -19.35 12.29
C LEU A 166 2.77 -19.83 11.34
N ARG A 167 2.67 -19.53 10.04
CA ARG A 167 3.71 -19.86 9.05
C ARG A 167 5.03 -19.18 9.38
N GLU A 168 5.01 -17.90 9.74
CA GLU A 168 6.21 -17.16 10.15
C GLU A 168 6.87 -17.81 11.38
N LYS A 169 6.08 -18.25 12.36
CA LYS A 169 6.59 -18.98 13.53
C LYS A 169 7.25 -20.31 13.14
N ILE A 170 6.60 -21.09 12.26
CA ILE A 170 7.13 -22.36 11.77
C ILE A 170 8.45 -22.16 11.00
N ILE A 171 8.50 -21.15 10.13
CA ILE A 171 9.72 -20.82 9.36
C ILE A 171 10.85 -20.46 10.31
N LYS A 172 10.60 -19.59 11.28
CA LYS A 172 11.60 -19.18 12.27
C LYS A 172 12.13 -20.35 13.09
N GLU A 173 11.26 -21.23 13.57
CA GLU A 173 11.67 -22.44 14.29
C GLU A 173 12.52 -23.38 13.42
N ALA A 174 12.24 -23.47 12.11
CA ALA A 174 13.04 -24.26 11.18
C ALA A 174 14.42 -23.63 10.92
N GLU A 175 14.48 -22.31 10.77
CA GLU A 175 15.74 -21.56 10.62
C GLU A 175 16.63 -21.70 11.86
N ASP A 176 16.05 -21.59 13.06
CA ASP A 176 16.79 -21.75 14.32
C ASP A 176 17.39 -23.16 14.44
N LYS A 177 16.65 -24.21 14.02
CA LYS A 177 17.15 -25.60 14.00
C LYS A 177 18.30 -25.77 13.01
N LEU A 178 18.19 -25.21 11.81
CA LEU A 178 19.28 -25.27 10.81
C LEU A 178 20.53 -24.55 11.30
N CYS A 179 20.37 -23.40 11.96
CA CYS A 179 21.47 -22.68 12.59
C CYS A 179 22.18 -23.53 13.67
N GLN A 180 21.41 -24.20 14.54
CA GLN A 180 21.96 -25.09 15.57
C GLN A 180 22.73 -26.26 14.96
N GLU A 181 22.17 -26.94 13.96
CA GLU A 181 22.83 -28.05 13.28
C GLU A 181 24.14 -27.62 12.60
N HIS A 182 24.14 -26.45 11.95
CA HIS A 182 25.34 -25.91 11.33
C HIS A 182 26.41 -25.53 12.37
N GLU A 183 26.01 -24.98 13.51
CA GLU A 183 26.91 -24.67 14.61
C GLU A 183 27.54 -25.95 15.20
N GLU A 184 26.75 -27.00 15.41
CA GLU A 184 27.22 -28.31 15.87
C GLU A 184 28.22 -28.92 14.88
N LYS A 185 27.95 -28.87 13.58
CA LYS A 185 28.89 -29.31 12.53
C LYS A 185 30.20 -28.54 12.58
N ARG A 186 30.15 -27.22 12.73
CA ARG A 186 31.36 -26.37 12.88
C ARG A 186 32.15 -26.73 14.14
N ARG A 187 31.47 -26.91 15.29
CA ARG A 187 32.12 -27.33 16.54
C ARG A 187 32.79 -28.70 16.39
N ALA A 188 32.10 -29.68 15.79
CA ALA A 188 32.66 -31.00 15.54
C ALA A 188 33.89 -30.95 14.61
N GLN A 189 33.87 -30.10 13.59
CA GLN A 189 35.01 -29.87 12.70
C GLN A 189 36.22 -29.29 13.46
N MET A 190 36.00 -28.27 14.31
CA MET A 190 37.06 -27.69 15.14
C MET A 190 37.71 -28.72 16.08
N VAL A 191 36.90 -29.61 16.67
CA VAL A 191 37.40 -30.71 17.53
C VAL A 191 38.23 -31.72 16.74
N ARG A 192 37.86 -32.02 15.48
CA ARG A 192 38.68 -32.89 14.62
C ARG A 192 40.03 -32.26 14.30
N VAL A 193 40.02 -30.97 13.91
CA VAL A 193 41.24 -30.23 13.56
C VAL A 193 42.18 -30.07 14.77
N SER A 194 41.64 -29.81 15.96
CA SER A 194 42.47 -29.71 17.17
C SER A 194 43.11 -31.05 17.55
N ARG A 195 42.38 -32.15 17.43
CA ARG A 195 42.94 -33.50 17.67
C ARG A 195 44.07 -33.85 16.72
N SER A 196 43.96 -33.51 15.43
CA SER A 196 45.03 -33.76 14.45
C SER A 196 46.24 -32.85 14.67
N ALA A 197 46.04 -31.60 15.08
CA ALA A 197 47.15 -30.68 15.37
C ALA A 197 48.02 -31.14 16.55
N THR A 198 47.41 -31.71 17.60
CA THR A 198 48.15 -32.23 18.77
C THR A 198 49.01 -33.44 18.41
N GLN A 199 48.60 -34.27 17.44
CA GLN A 199 49.41 -35.43 17.02
C GLN A 199 50.69 -35.04 16.28
N LEU A 200 50.68 -33.93 15.53
CA LEU A 200 51.84 -33.46 14.77
C LEU A 200 52.92 -32.80 15.65
N TYR A 201 52.56 -32.27 16.81
CA TYR A 201 53.54 -31.68 17.74
C TYR A 201 54.27 -32.71 18.61
N SER A 202 53.83 -33.96 18.63
CA SER A 202 54.49 -35.03 19.41
C SER A 202 55.45 -35.90 18.59
N SER A 203 55.49 -35.78 17.25
CA SER A 203 56.35 -36.63 16.39
C SER A 203 57.68 -35.99 15.98
N ASP A 204 57.83 -34.67 16.03
CA ASP A 204 58.92 -33.99 15.30
C ASP A 204 60.08 -33.51 16.18
N MET A 205 60.42 -34.26 17.23
CA MET A 205 61.74 -34.14 17.89
C MET A 205 62.70 -35.26 17.52
N ALA A 206 62.40 -36.09 16.50
CA ALA A 206 63.32 -37.10 16.00
C ALA A 206 63.45 -37.08 14.48
N SER A 207 64.63 -36.66 14.03
CA SER A 207 65.29 -36.95 12.74
C SER A 207 64.67 -36.42 11.44
N ASN A 208 65.31 -35.36 10.93
CA ASN A 208 66.13 -35.34 9.70
C ASN A 208 65.57 -35.92 8.38
N THR A 209 65.87 -35.17 7.31
CA THR A 209 66.01 -35.54 5.89
C THR A 209 64.84 -35.46 4.89
N SER A 210 65.18 -34.78 3.79
CA SER A 210 64.65 -34.72 2.41
C SER A 210 63.25 -34.18 2.16
N TYR A 211 63.22 -32.89 1.79
CA TYR A 211 62.18 -32.27 0.98
C TYR A 211 62.08 -32.94 -0.39
N GLU A 212 61.06 -33.76 -0.60
CA GLU A 212 60.65 -34.22 -1.93
C GLU A 212 59.46 -33.39 -2.40
N ILE A 213 59.75 -32.49 -3.36
CA ILE A 213 58.82 -31.55 -3.96
C ILE A 213 57.87 -32.33 -4.86
N LEU A 214 56.67 -32.63 -4.36
CA LEU A 214 55.57 -33.17 -5.16
C LEU A 214 55.10 -32.11 -6.17
N ARG A 215 55.56 -32.26 -7.41
CA ARG A 215 55.09 -31.49 -8.56
C ARG A 215 53.66 -31.92 -8.89
N TYR A 216 52.71 -31.02 -8.68
CA TYR A 216 51.37 -31.16 -9.24
C TYR A 216 51.47 -31.16 -10.78
N PRO A 217 50.82 -32.10 -11.48
CA PRO A 217 50.81 -32.10 -12.93
C PRO A 217 50.07 -30.86 -13.44
N ASP A 218 50.74 -30.09 -14.29
CA ASP A 218 50.19 -28.92 -14.98
C ASP A 218 48.95 -29.32 -15.79
N LYS A 219 47.87 -28.55 -15.61
CA LYS A 219 46.54 -28.83 -16.19
C LYS A 219 46.42 -28.51 -17.69
N ASP A 220 47.52 -28.08 -18.33
CA ASP A 220 47.49 -27.49 -19.67
C ASP A 220 48.05 -28.42 -20.77
N THR A 221 48.25 -29.72 -20.51
CA THR A 221 48.69 -30.66 -21.55
C THR A 221 47.57 -30.97 -22.57
N PRO A 222 47.78 -30.78 -23.89
CA PRO A 222 46.78 -30.99 -24.95
C PRO A 222 46.20 -32.41 -25.05
N VAL A 223 46.86 -33.39 -24.43
CA VAL A 223 46.44 -34.80 -24.46
C VAL A 223 45.15 -35.03 -23.67
N HIS A 224 44.79 -34.15 -22.72
CA HIS A 224 43.58 -34.30 -21.93
C HIS A 224 42.30 -33.85 -22.68
N SER A 225 42.40 -32.93 -23.63
CA SER A 225 41.22 -32.47 -24.40
C SER A 225 40.71 -33.51 -25.40
N ASP A 226 41.62 -34.27 -26.01
CA ASP A 226 41.25 -35.29 -27.02
C ASP A 226 40.59 -36.53 -26.41
N TYR A 227 40.92 -36.87 -25.15
CA TYR A 227 40.26 -37.94 -24.41
C TYR A 227 38.79 -37.60 -24.08
N LEU A 228 38.47 -36.32 -23.86
CA LEU A 228 37.09 -35.86 -23.63
C LEU A 228 36.27 -35.70 -24.91
N ALA A 229 36.93 -35.60 -26.08
CA ALA A 229 36.27 -35.45 -27.38
C ALA A 229 35.82 -36.81 -27.96
N LYS A 230 36.64 -37.87 -27.84
CA LYS A 230 36.32 -39.20 -28.39
C LYS A 230 35.23 -39.96 -27.62
N GLY A 231 34.95 -39.60 -26.37
CA GLY A 231 33.84 -40.18 -25.59
C GLY A 231 32.43 -39.68 -25.97
N ARG A 232 32.30 -38.70 -26.88
CA ARG A 232 31.00 -38.09 -27.22
C ARG A 232 30.25 -38.73 -28.38
N GLN A 233 30.88 -39.59 -29.18
CA GLN A 233 30.27 -40.06 -30.44
C GLN A 233 29.35 -41.28 -30.28
N ASN A 234 29.30 -41.93 -29.11
CA ASN A 234 28.47 -43.13 -28.87
C ASN A 234 27.53 -43.00 -27.65
N MET A 235 27.31 -41.80 -27.12
CA MET A 235 26.34 -41.61 -26.05
C MET A 235 24.95 -41.39 -26.66
N ASP A 236 24.02 -42.27 -26.35
CA ASP A 236 22.61 -42.11 -26.68
C ASP A 236 22.13 -40.71 -26.28
N LYS A 237 21.25 -40.11 -27.10
CA LYS A 237 20.75 -38.74 -26.85
C LYS A 237 20.19 -38.57 -25.44
N ASP A 238 19.59 -39.62 -24.89
CA ASP A 238 19.05 -39.66 -23.53
C ASP A 238 20.15 -39.52 -22.45
N SER A 239 21.34 -40.09 -22.69
CA SER A 239 22.50 -39.99 -21.80
C SER A 239 23.08 -38.57 -21.76
N PHE A 240 23.11 -37.89 -22.90
CA PHE A 240 23.62 -36.52 -22.98
C PHE A 240 22.76 -35.53 -22.18
N GLU A 241 21.45 -35.71 -22.23
CA GLU A 241 20.49 -34.81 -21.57
C GLU A 241 20.45 -35.02 -20.07
N GLU A 242 20.58 -36.27 -19.60
CA GLU A 242 20.74 -36.54 -18.17
C GLU A 242 22.04 -35.92 -17.63
N LEU A 243 23.08 -35.89 -18.44
CA LEU A 243 24.32 -35.17 -18.14
C LEU A 243 24.11 -33.66 -18.03
N GLN A 244 23.27 -33.05 -18.88
CA GLN A 244 22.95 -31.63 -18.79
C GLN A 244 22.15 -31.30 -17.52
N LEU A 245 21.16 -32.12 -17.18
CA LEU A 245 20.40 -31.96 -15.94
C LEU A 245 21.29 -32.10 -14.70
N ASN A 246 22.25 -33.03 -14.72
CA ASN A 246 23.23 -33.18 -13.64
C ASN A 246 24.19 -31.99 -13.55
N LYS A 247 24.61 -31.40 -14.67
CA LYS A 247 25.40 -30.15 -14.66
C LYS A 247 24.63 -28.99 -14.06
N LEU A 248 23.34 -28.86 -14.38
CA LEU A 248 22.48 -27.86 -13.76
C LEU A 248 22.34 -28.12 -12.26
N LYS A 249 22.15 -29.38 -11.84
CA LYS A 249 22.11 -29.76 -10.41
C LYS A 249 23.39 -29.33 -9.67
N ILE A 250 24.56 -29.49 -10.28
CA ILE A 250 25.84 -29.05 -9.70
C ILE A 250 25.93 -27.52 -9.66
N ALA A 251 25.50 -26.83 -10.72
CA ALA A 251 25.58 -25.36 -10.81
C ALA A 251 24.70 -24.65 -9.77
N PHE A 252 23.56 -25.23 -9.39
CA PHE A 252 22.62 -24.63 -8.44
C PHE A 252 22.91 -24.96 -6.97
N GLY A 253 24.00 -25.68 -6.68
CA GLY A 253 24.30 -26.22 -5.36
C GLY A 253 23.40 -27.42 -5.06
N GLY A 254 23.95 -28.50 -4.52
CA GLY A 254 23.27 -29.78 -4.30
C GLY A 254 22.11 -29.76 -3.29
N ASP A 255 21.49 -28.61 -3.07
CA ASP A 255 20.37 -28.38 -2.17
C ASP A 255 19.09 -29.00 -2.73
N GLU A 256 18.12 -29.32 -1.85
CA GLU A 256 16.80 -29.84 -2.23
C GLU A 256 16.09 -28.98 -3.29
N LYS A 257 16.39 -27.68 -3.34
CA LYS A 257 15.85 -26.74 -4.32
C LYS A 257 16.29 -27.09 -5.74
N ALA A 258 17.54 -27.51 -5.92
CA ALA A 258 18.05 -27.95 -7.21
C ALA A 258 17.36 -29.24 -7.67
N GLU A 259 17.09 -30.16 -6.74
CA GLU A 259 16.35 -31.41 -7.06
C GLU A 259 14.91 -31.15 -7.51
N ARG A 260 14.19 -30.26 -6.82
CA ARG A 260 12.82 -29.88 -7.21
C ARG A 260 12.79 -29.22 -8.59
N MET A 261 13.81 -28.43 -8.92
CA MET A 261 13.94 -27.81 -10.23
C MET A 261 14.19 -28.84 -11.33
N VAL A 262 15.11 -29.80 -11.10
CA VAL A 262 15.35 -30.92 -12.04
C VAL A 262 14.07 -31.74 -12.26
N GLN A 263 13.31 -32.02 -11.22
CA GLN A 263 12.02 -32.72 -11.34
C GLN A 263 10.99 -31.92 -12.17
N THR A 264 10.97 -30.60 -12.01
CA THR A 264 10.05 -29.73 -12.75
C THR A 264 10.42 -29.70 -14.23
N LEU A 265 11.72 -29.59 -14.55
CA LEU A 265 12.21 -29.64 -15.93
C LEU A 265 11.91 -31.00 -16.59
N ARG A 266 12.07 -32.12 -15.86
CA ARG A 266 11.68 -33.45 -16.35
C ARG A 266 10.19 -33.51 -16.71
N LYS A 267 9.32 -32.98 -15.84
CA LYS A 267 7.86 -32.98 -16.07
C LYS A 267 7.45 -32.13 -17.28
N LEU A 268 7.97 -30.90 -17.38
CA LEU A 268 7.68 -30.01 -18.51
C LEU A 268 8.08 -30.65 -19.83
N ARG A 269 9.19 -31.37 -19.83
CA ARG A 269 9.68 -32.05 -21.02
C ARG A 269 8.80 -33.24 -21.43
N MET A 270 8.37 -34.08 -20.48
CA MET A 270 7.43 -35.17 -20.77
C MET A 270 6.13 -34.62 -21.37
N ALA A 271 5.58 -33.55 -20.78
CA ALA A 271 4.38 -32.91 -21.31
C ALA A 271 4.58 -32.35 -22.74
N PHE A 272 5.77 -31.80 -23.04
CA PHE A 272 6.11 -31.33 -24.39
C PHE A 272 6.18 -32.48 -25.41
N GLN A 273 6.80 -33.60 -25.05
CA GLN A 273 6.86 -34.79 -25.92
C GLN A 273 5.48 -35.42 -26.13
N GLU A 274 4.66 -35.47 -25.08
CA GLU A 274 3.26 -35.90 -25.18
C GLU A 274 2.46 -35.00 -26.14
N GLY A 275 2.65 -33.67 -26.06
CA GLY A 275 2.04 -32.72 -27.00
C GLY A 275 2.43 -32.98 -28.45
N LEU A 276 3.72 -33.16 -28.73
CA LEU A 276 4.21 -33.48 -30.08
C LEU A 276 3.65 -34.81 -30.61
N ALA A 277 3.47 -35.81 -29.73
CA ALA A 277 2.91 -37.10 -30.11
C ALA A 277 1.39 -37.03 -30.42
N LEU A 278 0.69 -36.03 -29.89
CA LEU A 278 -0.71 -35.76 -30.20
C LEU A 278 -0.86 -35.01 -31.53
N GLU A 279 -0.02 -34.00 -31.79
CA GLU A 279 -0.03 -33.25 -33.06
C GLU A 279 0.30 -34.13 -34.28
N GLY A 280 1.11 -35.18 -34.11
CA GLY A 280 1.44 -36.13 -35.19
C GLY A 280 0.37 -37.18 -35.51
N LYS A 281 -0.79 -37.16 -34.83
CA LYS A 281 -1.91 -38.10 -35.03
C LYS A 281 -3.15 -37.48 -35.66
N GLU A 282 -3.12 -36.18 -35.96
CA GLU A 282 -4.12 -35.49 -36.79
C GLU A 282 -3.79 -35.61 -38.28
#